data_AF-A0A7X6Q947-F1
#
_entry.id   AF-A0A7X6Q947-F1
#
_cell.length_a   1.000
_cell.length_b   1.000
_cell.length_c   1.000
_cell.angle_alpha   90.00
_cell.angle_beta   90.00
_cell.angle_gamma   90.00
#
_symmetry.space_group_name_H-M   'P 1'
#
loop_
_entity.id
_entity.type
_entity.pdbx_description
1 polymer ?
#
loop_
_entity_poly.entity_id
_entity_poly.type
_entity_poly.pdbx_seq_one_letter_code
_entity_poly.pdbx_strand_id
1 'polypeptide(L)'
;MLIPVGSATAEIEIRRSRFIAIATPVEESEAMRALISETRSLHPQANHVVHAAIMGRDGSQFSFSDDREPKNTAGRPMLEVLRG
;
A
#
# COMPACT_ATOMS: atom_id res chain seq x y z
N MET A 1 3.25 18.30 5.23
CA MET A 1 3.26 16.99 4.57
C MET A 1 2.89 17.19 3.11
N LEU A 2 3.59 16.54 2.18
CA LEU A 2 3.20 16.53 0.77
C LEU A 2 2.15 15.44 0.57
N ILE A 3 1.07 15.74 -0.15
CA ILE A 3 0.01 14.79 -0.47
C ILE A 3 0.01 14.59 -2.00
N PRO A 4 -0.01 13.35 -2.50
CA PRO A 4 -0.12 13.09 -3.93
C PRO A 4 -1.38 13.75 -4.51
N VAL A 5 -1.24 14.43 -5.65
CA VAL A 5 -2.38 15.06 -6.35
C VAL A 5 -3.21 14.06 -7.15
N GLY A 6 -2.75 12.83 -7.27
CA GLY A 6 -3.40 11.76 -8.01
C GLY A 6 -2.74 10.42 -7.75
N SER A 7 -3.32 9.38 -8.35
CA SER A 7 -2.84 8.02 -8.22
C SER A 7 -1.69 7.73 -9.18
N ALA A 8 -0.77 6.87 -8.77
CA ALA A 8 0.33 6.37 -9.58
C ALA A 8 0.46 4.85 -9.43
N THR A 9 0.89 4.20 -10.50
CA THR A 9 1.15 2.75 -10.51
C THR A 9 2.54 2.47 -11.06
N ALA A 10 3.20 1.46 -10.49
CA ALA A 10 4.46 0.95 -10.99
C ALA A 10 4.46 -0.57 -10.92
N GLU A 11 5.22 -1.21 -11.81
CA GLU A 11 5.35 -2.66 -11.83
C GLU A 11 6.82 -3.04 -12.01
N ILE A 12 7.25 -4.04 -11.26
CA ILE A 12 8.57 -4.66 -11.42
C ILE A 12 8.45 -6.18 -11.36
N GLU A 13 9.36 -6.86 -12.05
CA GLU A 13 9.53 -8.30 -11.93
C GLU A 13 10.88 -8.60 -11.25
N ILE A 14 10.83 -9.39 -10.18
CA ILE A 14 12.02 -9.86 -9.46
C ILE A 14 11.94 -11.37 -9.36
N ARG A 15 12.89 -12.08 -9.98
CA ARG A 15 13.00 -13.56 -9.88
C ARG A 15 11.68 -14.28 -10.24
N ARG A 16 10.99 -13.86 -11.31
CA ARG A 16 9.67 -14.37 -11.75
C ARG A 16 8.51 -14.05 -10.81
N SER A 17 8.74 -13.30 -9.74
CA SER A 17 7.69 -12.71 -8.92
C SER A 17 7.36 -11.32 -9.47
N ARG A 18 6.07 -11.07 -9.70
CA ARG A 18 5.55 -9.80 -10.19
C ARG A 18 5.09 -8.96 -9.01
N PHE A 19 5.55 -7.71 -8.94
CA PHE A 19 5.19 -6.75 -7.90
C PHE A 19 4.50 -5.56 -8.55
N ILE A 20 3.26 -5.30 -8.16
CA ILE A 20 2.44 -4.19 -8.66
C ILE A 20 2.25 -3.22 -7.49
N ALA A 21 2.79 -2.01 -7.62
CA ALA A 21 2.63 -0.95 -6.64
C ALA A 21 1.53 0.02 -7.12
N ILE A 22 0.61 0.35 -6.20
CA ILE A 22 -0.44 1.34 -6.41
C ILE A 22 -0.32 2.36 -5.28
N ALA A 23 -0.12 3.63 -5.63
CA ALA A 23 -0.04 4.74 -4.69
C ALA A 23 -1.19 5.71 -4.98
N THR A 24 -2.05 5.93 -4.00
CA THR A 24 -3.26 6.75 -4.14
C THR A 24 -3.42 7.63 -2.91
N PRO A 25 -3.79 8.92 -3.07
CA PRO A 25 -4.19 9.75 -1.93
C PRO A 25 -5.47 9.19 -1.30
N VAL A 26 -5.46 9.02 0.01
CA VAL A 26 -6.60 8.55 0.80
C VAL A 26 -6.92 9.55 1.91
N GLU A 27 -8.20 9.87 2.08
CA GLU A 27 -8.65 10.81 3.12
C GLU A 27 -8.98 10.09 4.43
N GLU A 28 -9.49 8.86 4.34
CA GLU A 28 -9.98 8.09 5.49
C GLU A 28 -9.63 6.60 5.39
N SER A 29 -9.64 5.92 6.54
CA SER A 29 -9.33 4.48 6.64
C SER A 29 -10.31 3.59 5.86
N GLU A 30 -11.55 4.02 5.65
CA GLU A 30 -12.54 3.27 4.86
C GLU A 30 -12.14 3.21 3.38
N ALA A 31 -11.66 4.32 2.82
CA ALA A 31 -11.16 4.39 1.44
C ALA A 31 -9.98 3.43 1.24
N MET A 32 -9.08 3.35 2.22
CA MET A 32 -7.96 2.38 2.19
C MET A 32 -8.46 0.93 2.14
N ARG A 33 -9.45 0.57 2.97
CA ARG A 33 -10.03 -0.80 2.96
C ARG A 33 -10.70 -1.12 1.62
N ALA A 34 -11.42 -0.16 1.04
CA ALA A 34 -12.04 -0.31 -0.26
C ALA A 34 -10.98 -0.57 -1.35
N LEU A 35 -9.89 0.19 -1.37
CA LEU A 35 -8.79 0.01 -2.32
C LEU A 35 -8.12 -1.37 -2.19
N ILE A 36 -7.91 -1.87 -0.97
CA ILE A 36 -7.35 -3.22 -0.76
C ILE A 36 -8.30 -4.28 -1.32
N SER A 37 -9.60 -4.15 -1.07
CA SER A 37 -10.63 -5.08 -1.57
C SER A 37 -10.71 -5.06 -3.10
N GLU A 38 -10.70 -3.87 -3.69
CA GLU A 38 -10.67 -3.67 -5.14
C GLU A 38 -9.40 -4.27 -5.74
N THR A 39 -8.22 -4.01 -5.16
CA THR A 39 -6.94 -4.54 -5.61
C THR A 39 -6.94 -6.07 -5.61
N ARG A 40 -7.48 -6.71 -4.56
CA ARG A 40 -7.65 -8.17 -4.53
C ARG A 40 -8.58 -8.69 -5.62
N SER A 41 -9.64 -7.95 -5.91
CA SER A 41 -10.62 -8.32 -6.94
C SER A 41 -10.03 -8.18 -8.36
N LEU A 42 -9.22 -7.14 -8.60
CA LEU A 42 -8.50 -6.92 -9.85
C LEU A 42 -7.34 -7.90 -10.05
N HIS A 43 -6.74 -8.39 -8.97
CA HIS A 43 -5.61 -9.31 -9.00
C HIS A 43 -5.88 -10.59 -8.19
N PRO A 44 -6.80 -11.46 -8.64
CA PRO A 44 -7.18 -12.67 -7.90
C PRO A 44 -6.03 -13.69 -7.78
N GLN A 45 -4.99 -13.56 -8.60
CA GLN A 45 -3.79 -14.41 -8.58
C GLN A 45 -2.68 -13.85 -7.66
N ALA A 46 -2.89 -12.71 -7.01
CA ALA A 46 -1.90 -12.14 -6.10
C ALA A 46 -1.79 -12.98 -4.82
N ASN A 47 -0.58 -13.43 -4.50
CA ASN A 47 -0.32 -14.18 -3.26
C ASN A 47 -0.51 -13.31 -2.01
N HIS A 48 -0.10 -12.05 -2.12
CA HIS A 48 -0.11 -11.06 -1.04
C HIS A 48 -0.56 -9.71 -1.60
N VAL A 49 -1.40 -9.00 -0.84
CA VAL A 49 -1.80 -7.61 -1.04
C VAL A 49 -1.42 -6.84 0.21
N VAL A 50 -0.15 -6.49 0.26
CA VAL A 50 0.48 -5.69 1.33
C VAL A 50 0.08 -4.23 1.19
N HIS A 51 0.03 -3.50 2.30
CA HIS A 51 -0.29 -2.07 2.26
C HIS A 51 0.44 -1.28 3.34
N ALA A 52 0.57 0.01 3.10
CA ALA A 52 0.91 1.03 4.07
C ALA A 52 0.17 2.33 3.73
N ALA A 53 -0.21 3.08 4.77
CA ALA A 53 -0.87 4.37 4.63
C ALA A 53 -0.48 5.29 5.78
N ILE A 54 -0.39 6.58 5.50
CA ILE A 54 -0.27 7.66 6.47
C ILE A 54 -1.48 8.58 6.28
N MET A 55 -2.14 8.91 7.38
CA MET A 55 -3.40 9.66 7.43
C MET A 55 -3.34 10.74 8.51
N GLY A 56 -4.28 11.69 8.44
CA GLY A 56 -4.34 12.84 9.32
C GLY A 56 -3.44 13.98 8.84
N ARG A 57 -3.82 15.22 9.15
CA ARG A 57 -3.18 16.45 8.64
C ARG A 57 -1.67 16.51 8.91
N ASP A 58 -1.23 15.91 10.01
CA ASP A 58 0.17 15.88 10.44
C ASP A 58 0.81 14.49 10.33
N GLY A 59 0.14 13.52 9.70
CA GLY A 59 0.61 12.13 9.63
C GLY A 59 0.55 11.36 10.96
N SER A 60 -0.33 11.79 11.86
CA SER A 60 -0.47 11.21 13.19
C SER A 60 -1.05 9.79 13.18
N GLN A 61 -1.75 9.43 12.11
CA GLN A 61 -2.35 8.11 11.95
C GLN A 61 -1.62 7.34 10.86
N PHE A 62 -1.39 6.05 11.08
CA PHE A 62 -0.79 5.18 10.08
C PHE A 62 -1.36 3.78 10.18
N SER A 63 -1.31 3.06 9.07
CA SER A 63 -1.70 1.66 8.97
C SER A 63 -0.74 0.94 8.04
N PHE A 64 -0.43 -0.32 8.35
CA PHE A 64 0.33 -1.17 7.47
C PHE A 64 0.00 -2.64 7.72
N SER A 65 0.20 -3.48 6.71
CA SER A 65 0.06 -4.93 6.80
C SER A 65 1.03 -5.63 5.86
N ASP A 66 1.63 -6.71 6.36
CA ASP A 66 2.45 -7.63 5.59
C ASP A 66 1.62 -8.68 4.83
N ASP A 67 0.30 -8.73 5.02
CA ASP A 67 -0.60 -9.71 4.37
C ASP A 67 -0.02 -11.12 4.17
N ARG A 68 0.26 -11.82 5.28
CA ARG A 68 0.85 -13.17 5.31
C ARG A 68 2.31 -13.27 4.84
N GLU A 69 2.95 -12.19 4.44
CA GLU A 69 4.41 -12.17 4.40
C GLU A 69 5.01 -12.29 5.82
N PRO A 70 6.29 -12.69 5.93
CA PRO A 70 6.99 -12.67 7.21
C PRO A 70 6.86 -11.30 7.90
N LYS A 71 6.75 -11.32 9.22
CA LYS A 71 6.42 -10.11 9.99
C LYS A 71 7.46 -9.00 9.75
N ASN A 72 6.96 -7.80 9.43
CA ASN A 72 7.70 -6.58 9.12
C ASN A 72 8.59 -6.63 7.86
N THR A 73 8.35 -7.53 6.90
CA THR A 73 9.15 -7.57 5.66
C THR A 73 8.57 -6.75 4.52
N ALA A 74 7.30 -6.37 4.57
CA ALA A 74 6.65 -5.64 3.49
C ALA A 74 5.97 -4.35 3.96
N GLY A 75 4.96 -4.46 4.83
CA GLY A 75 4.15 -3.32 5.26
C GLY A 75 4.95 -2.25 6.00
N ARG A 76 5.87 -2.67 6.89
CA ARG A 76 6.72 -1.72 7.63
C ARG A 76 7.70 -0.99 6.72
N PRO A 77 8.49 -1.66 5.84
CA PRO A 77 9.31 -0.98 4.84
C PRO A 77 8.53 0.01 3.95
N MET A 78 7.32 -0.36 3.51
CA MET A 78 6.46 0.55 2.73
C MET A 78 6.07 1.80 3.54
N LEU A 79 5.77 1.63 4.83
CA LEU A 79 5.44 2.77 5.69
C LEU A 79 6.63 3.74 5.84
N GLU A 80 7.85 3.23 5.96
CA GLU A 80 9.05 4.08 6.03
C GLU A 80 9.23 4.89 4.74
N VAL A 81 9.00 4.28 3.57
CA VAL A 81 9.03 5.01 2.28
C VAL A 81 8.01 6.16 2.24
N LEU A 82 6.82 5.97 2.83
CA LEU A 82 5.81 7.03 2.91
C LEU A 82 6.20 8.15 3.90
N ARG A 83 7.00 7.83 4.93
CA ARG A 83 7.46 8.82 5.92
C ARG A 83 8.55 9.74 5.39
N GLY A 84 9.31 9.29 4.38
CA GLY A 84 10.43 10.02 3.79
C GLY A 84 11.73 9.76 4.53
#